data_AF-A0AAN6GLI4-F1
#
_entry.id   AF-A0AAN6GLI4-F1
#
_cell.length_a   1.000
_cell.length_b   1.000
_cell.length_c   1.000
_cell.angle_alpha   90.00
_cell.angle_beta   90.00
_cell.angle_gamma   90.00
#
_symmetry.space_group_name_H-M   'P 1'
#
loop_
_entity.id
_entity.type
_entity.pdbx_description
1 polymer ?
#
loop_
_entity_poly.entity_id
_entity_poly.type
_entity_poly.pdbx_seq_one_letter_code
_entity_poly.pdbx_strand_id
1 'polypeptide(L)'
;MRLTHALTLSLVAATSAVQAQYYNQGWKPGQPAQLPIHGDLGDAAAKLQNSQGQQEKQSGAGWTPPKHNPAAPQPDQENTGIAGLIARFTAKAYPNITFNAAVATLTHTPHLAPLWGKKLSAAELSAQGSTIEDQLGVPRSSVVSAARGARAVEDSAPWARARMAGGAVEGAGVGSGSSRASALSFEPWVVLISSKHSDATSTRFNTVFNDTVNLIHPPAAGQEAAPAEADSLATMPDEETEDDKRVIEDVLLKNADALKRLRFGHVDYLTEPAVSWHWWIWKVPIVLFITPSSSPERAYDIRFWRLAARPPSKARFLAIISDENKWKQLPIWTSKMAPGGERDHIPERISNVFSYFYVVMEKIPGPVVPIVAAMLAQPLLGWMHKRSARADLN
;
A
#
# COMPACT_ATOMS: atom_id res chain seq x y z
N MET A 1 19.04 40.89 -21.44
CA MET A 1 17.79 40.11 -21.31
C MET A 1 17.90 38.73 -21.99
N ARG A 2 18.76 37.83 -21.49
CA ARG A 2 18.89 36.43 -22.02
C ARG A 2 19.14 35.37 -20.93
N LEU A 3 18.81 35.68 -19.67
CA LEU A 3 19.10 34.80 -18.51
C LEU A 3 17.87 34.06 -17.96
N THR A 4 16.68 34.35 -18.46
CA THR A 4 15.43 33.73 -17.99
C THR A 4 15.12 32.37 -18.63
N HIS A 5 15.85 31.96 -19.67
CA HIS A 5 15.62 30.66 -20.34
C HIS A 5 16.51 29.51 -19.82
N ALA A 6 17.61 29.83 -19.13
CA ALA A 6 18.49 28.80 -18.55
C ALA A 6 17.94 28.23 -17.22
N LEU A 7 17.10 29.00 -16.52
CA LEU A 7 16.60 28.66 -15.19
C LEU A 7 15.39 27.72 -15.23
N THR A 8 14.61 27.72 -16.32
CA THR A 8 13.49 26.80 -16.53
C THR A 8 13.91 25.39 -16.98
N LEU A 9 15.08 25.22 -17.61
CA LEU A 9 15.56 23.88 -18.00
C LEU A 9 16.15 23.08 -16.81
N SER A 10 16.73 23.73 -15.81
CA SER A 10 17.39 23.02 -14.71
C SER A 10 16.43 22.44 -13.66
N LEU A 11 15.21 22.98 -13.56
CA LEU A 11 14.20 22.44 -12.63
C LEU A 11 13.55 21.15 -13.16
N VAL A 12 13.58 20.92 -14.48
CA VAL A 12 13.10 19.68 -15.11
C VAL A 12 14.15 18.55 -15.01
N ALA A 13 15.43 18.87 -14.82
CA ALA A 13 16.50 17.88 -14.72
C ALA A 13 16.69 17.27 -13.31
N ALA A 14 16.16 17.90 -12.25
CA ALA A 14 16.34 17.40 -10.88
C ALA A 14 15.31 16.32 -10.48
N THR A 15 14.22 16.15 -11.24
CA THR A 15 13.24 15.07 -11.01
C THR A 15 13.64 13.74 -11.67
N SER A 16 14.70 13.71 -12.49
CA SER A 16 15.16 12.48 -13.16
C SER A 16 16.22 11.68 -12.39
N ALA A 17 16.81 12.26 -11.32
CA ALA A 17 17.92 11.62 -10.59
C ALA A 17 17.51 10.81 -9.35
N VAL A 18 16.25 10.83 -8.92
CA VAL A 18 15.72 9.92 -7.87
C VAL A 18 15.17 8.66 -8.53
N GLN A 19 16.06 7.92 -9.20
CA GLN A 19 15.78 6.54 -9.62
C GLN A 19 16.20 5.63 -8.47
N ALA A 20 15.37 5.50 -7.43
CA ALA A 20 15.40 4.34 -6.55
C ALA A 20 14.92 3.12 -7.38
N GLN A 21 15.77 2.64 -8.27
CA GLN A 21 15.48 1.51 -9.14
C GLN A 21 15.71 0.22 -8.36
N TYR A 22 14.60 -0.36 -7.90
CA TYR A 22 14.50 -1.80 -7.71
C TYR A 22 14.60 -2.47 -9.10
N TYR A 23 15.83 -2.74 -9.53
CA TYR A 23 16.07 -3.58 -10.71
C TYR A 23 16.03 -5.04 -10.28
N ASN A 24 14.87 -5.69 -10.46
CA ASN A 24 14.92 -7.06 -10.95
C ASN A 24 15.29 -6.97 -12.44
N GLN A 25 16.28 -7.76 -12.88
CA GLN A 25 16.71 -7.80 -14.28
C GLN A 25 15.47 -8.01 -15.17
N GLY A 26 15.11 -7.01 -15.99
CA GLY A 26 14.02 -7.11 -16.97
C GLY A 26 12.90 -6.05 -16.91
N TRP A 27 12.79 -5.23 -15.86
CA TRP A 27 11.70 -4.23 -15.77
C TRP A 27 12.09 -2.87 -16.38
N LYS A 28 11.24 -2.31 -17.27
CA LYS A 28 11.39 -0.95 -17.85
C LYS A 28 10.36 0.03 -17.27
N PRO A 29 10.76 1.28 -16.91
CA PRO A 29 9.83 2.31 -16.46
C PRO A 29 8.67 2.54 -17.45
N GLY A 30 7.43 2.52 -16.95
CA GLY A 30 6.21 2.69 -17.75
C GLY A 30 5.50 1.40 -18.13
N GLN A 31 6.10 0.22 -17.90
CA GLN A 31 5.39 -1.04 -18.07
C GLN A 31 4.57 -1.36 -16.80
N PRO A 32 3.25 -1.61 -16.92
CA PRO A 32 2.48 -2.14 -15.80
C PRO A 32 3.11 -3.45 -15.36
N ALA A 33 3.14 -3.72 -14.05
CA ALA A 33 3.57 -5.01 -13.55
C ALA A 33 2.67 -6.09 -14.19
N GLN A 34 3.22 -6.83 -15.14
CA GLN A 34 2.52 -7.97 -15.73
C GLN A 34 2.57 -9.06 -14.66
N LEU A 35 1.49 -9.21 -13.91
CA LEU A 35 1.21 -10.49 -13.28
C LEU A 35 1.25 -11.55 -14.40
N PRO A 36 1.82 -12.75 -14.18
CA PRO A 36 1.71 -13.89 -15.10
C PRO A 36 0.24 -14.39 -15.17
N ILE A 37 -0.69 -13.52 -15.54
CA ILE A 37 -2.06 -13.88 -15.91
C ILE A 37 -1.98 -14.21 -17.40
N HIS A 38 -1.30 -15.31 -17.73
CA HIS A 38 -1.35 -15.85 -19.08
C HIS A 38 -2.75 -16.45 -19.31
N GLY A 39 -3.45 -15.95 -20.34
CA GLY A 39 -4.44 -16.71 -21.10
C GLY A 39 -5.90 -16.64 -20.63
N ASP A 40 -6.25 -17.23 -19.49
CA ASP A 40 -7.59 -17.82 -19.40
C ASP A 40 -8.78 -16.86 -19.25
N LEU A 41 -8.58 -15.65 -18.71
CA LEU A 41 -9.68 -14.68 -18.58
C LEU A 41 -9.77 -13.69 -19.76
N GLY A 42 -8.67 -13.45 -20.48
CA GLY A 42 -8.65 -12.54 -21.63
C GLY A 42 -9.23 -13.16 -22.90
N ASP A 43 -8.99 -14.45 -23.11
CA ASP A 43 -9.38 -15.15 -24.34
C ASP A 43 -10.89 -15.46 -24.39
N ALA A 44 -11.55 -15.59 -23.23
CA ALA A 44 -13.01 -15.77 -23.16
C ALA A 44 -13.77 -14.48 -23.55
N ALA A 45 -13.31 -13.32 -23.06
CA ALA A 45 -13.89 -12.02 -23.40
C ALA A 45 -13.62 -11.61 -24.85
N ALA A 46 -12.41 -11.88 -25.37
CA ALA A 46 -12.05 -11.57 -26.76
C ALA A 46 -12.78 -12.45 -27.80
N LYS A 47 -13.12 -13.71 -27.45
CA LYS A 47 -13.93 -14.59 -28.31
C LYS A 47 -15.41 -14.18 -28.37
N LEU A 48 -15.96 -13.59 -27.30
CA LEU A 48 -17.34 -13.08 -27.30
C LEU A 48 -17.49 -11.76 -28.06
N GLN A 49 -16.52 -10.84 -27.98
CA GLN A 49 -16.54 -9.59 -28.77
C GLN A 49 -16.46 -9.83 -30.28
N ASN A 50 -15.68 -10.82 -30.73
CA ASN A 50 -15.63 -11.18 -32.15
C ASN A 50 -16.91 -11.89 -32.66
N SER A 51 -17.81 -12.31 -31.76
CA SER A 51 -19.08 -12.95 -32.13
C SER A 51 -20.23 -11.94 -32.30
N GLN A 52 -20.11 -10.72 -31.76
CA GLN A 52 -21.11 -9.65 -31.94
C GLN A 52 -20.80 -8.68 -33.09
N GLY A 53 -19.59 -8.73 -33.67
CA GLY A 53 -19.15 -7.82 -34.74
C GLY A 53 -19.68 -8.12 -36.16
N GLN A 54 -20.52 -9.14 -36.37
CA GLN A 54 -21.02 -9.51 -37.71
C GLN A 54 -22.50 -9.21 -37.97
N GLN A 55 -23.22 -8.59 -37.04
CA GLN A 55 -24.65 -8.33 -37.23
C GLN A 55 -25.05 -6.87 -37.03
N GLU A 56 -24.27 -5.91 -37.53
CA GLU A 56 -24.77 -4.54 -37.69
C GLU A 56 -24.07 -3.82 -38.84
N LYS A 57 -24.46 -4.18 -40.06
CA LYS A 57 -24.08 -3.41 -41.26
C LYS A 57 -25.29 -3.30 -42.18
N GLN A 58 -26.25 -2.45 -41.80
CA GLN A 58 -27.11 -1.67 -42.71
C GLN A 58 -28.17 -0.88 -41.91
N SER A 59 -27.98 0.42 -41.78
CA SER A 59 -28.96 1.46 -42.18
C SER A 59 -28.40 2.83 -41.79
N GLY A 60 -28.19 3.68 -42.79
CA GLY A 60 -27.79 5.06 -42.59
C GLY A 60 -29.00 5.94 -42.29
N ALA A 61 -28.84 6.87 -41.35
CA ALA A 61 -29.63 8.08 -41.23
C ALA A 61 -28.75 9.16 -40.57
N GLY A 62 -28.71 10.33 -41.20
CA GLY A 62 -27.79 11.42 -40.87
C GLY A 62 -28.01 12.01 -39.48
N TRP A 63 -26.91 12.27 -38.79
CA TRP A 63 -26.88 13.01 -37.53
C TRP A 63 -26.40 14.44 -37.81
N THR A 64 -27.23 15.43 -37.49
CA THR A 64 -26.84 16.84 -37.43
C THR A 64 -26.58 17.23 -35.97
N PRO A 65 -25.50 17.98 -35.66
CA PRO A 65 -25.19 18.37 -34.30
C PRO A 65 -26.19 19.41 -33.78
N PRO A 66 -26.57 19.34 -32.48
CA PRO A 66 -27.43 20.36 -31.87
C PRO A 66 -26.66 21.68 -31.74
N LYS A 67 -27.28 22.77 -32.22
CA LYS A 67 -26.86 24.15 -31.96
C LYS A 67 -26.88 24.39 -30.45
N HIS A 68 -25.71 24.65 -29.88
CA HIS A 68 -25.58 25.06 -28.49
C HIS A 68 -25.98 26.54 -28.38
N ASN A 69 -26.97 26.81 -27.53
CA ASN A 69 -27.45 28.15 -27.22
C ASN A 69 -26.60 28.67 -26.04
N PRO A 70 -25.82 29.76 -26.18
CA PRO A 70 -25.03 30.28 -25.06
C PRO A 70 -25.97 30.86 -24.00
N ALA A 71 -26.00 30.24 -22.83
CA ALA A 71 -26.67 30.77 -21.65
C ALA A 71 -26.02 32.10 -21.22
N ALA A 72 -26.87 33.03 -20.79
CA ALA A 72 -26.46 34.35 -20.32
C ALA A 72 -25.50 34.26 -19.11
N PRO A 73 -24.48 35.14 -19.03
CA PRO A 73 -23.56 35.17 -17.91
C PRO A 73 -24.30 35.60 -16.63
N GLN A 74 -24.23 34.77 -15.58
CA GLN A 74 -24.56 35.20 -14.23
C GLN A 74 -23.42 36.09 -13.68
N PRO A 75 -23.73 37.19 -12.98
CA PRO A 75 -22.73 38.04 -12.38
C PRO A 75 -22.24 37.41 -11.07
N ASP A 76 -21.26 36.52 -11.18
CA ASP A 76 -20.50 36.06 -10.02
C ASP A 76 -19.47 37.12 -9.63
N GLN A 77 -19.59 37.58 -8.39
CA GLN A 77 -18.74 38.57 -7.76
C GLN A 77 -17.29 38.02 -7.68
N GLU A 78 -16.44 38.52 -8.58
CA GLU A 78 -15.03 38.17 -8.73
C GLU A 78 -14.24 38.47 -7.44
N ASN A 79 -14.07 37.47 -6.59
CA ASN A 79 -13.07 37.50 -5.52
C ASN A 79 -11.72 37.06 -6.12
N THR A 80 -11.12 37.92 -6.95
CA THR A 80 -9.88 37.68 -7.74
C THR A 80 -8.58 37.85 -6.95
N GLY A 81 -8.65 37.99 -5.62
CA GLY A 81 -7.47 38.09 -4.78
C GLY A 81 -6.72 36.76 -4.61
N ILE A 82 -5.47 36.83 -4.18
CA ILE A 82 -4.64 35.68 -3.75
C ILE A 82 -5.41 34.78 -2.77
N ALA A 83 -6.30 35.36 -1.94
CA ALA A 83 -7.20 34.63 -1.06
C ALA A 83 -8.20 33.71 -1.79
N GLY A 84 -8.76 34.13 -2.93
CA GLY A 84 -9.63 33.29 -3.76
C GLY A 84 -8.87 32.16 -4.46
N LEU A 85 -7.61 32.40 -4.80
CA LEU A 85 -6.71 31.40 -5.37
C LEU A 85 -6.30 30.36 -4.32
N ILE A 86 -5.95 30.79 -3.10
CA ILE A 86 -5.69 29.91 -1.93
C ILE A 86 -6.96 29.12 -1.56
N ALA A 87 -8.12 29.77 -1.50
CA ALA A 87 -9.40 29.11 -1.21
C ALA A 87 -9.74 28.02 -2.25
N ARG A 88 -9.47 28.25 -3.54
CA ARG A 88 -9.63 27.22 -4.58
C ARG A 88 -8.66 26.03 -4.43
N PHE A 89 -7.49 26.24 -3.82
CA PHE A 89 -6.57 25.15 -3.46
C PHE A 89 -6.96 24.43 -2.17
N THR A 90 -7.75 25.04 -1.29
CA THR A 90 -8.12 24.46 0.02
C THR A 90 -9.56 23.99 0.17
N ALA A 91 -10.49 24.38 -0.73
CA ALA A 91 -11.94 24.28 -0.48
C ALA A 91 -12.70 23.16 -1.21
N LYS A 92 -12.02 22.18 -1.83
CA LYS A 92 -12.73 20.92 -2.13
C LYS A 92 -12.64 20.01 -0.91
N ALA A 93 -13.63 20.16 -0.02
CA ALA A 93 -13.91 19.13 0.96
C ALA A 93 -14.32 17.87 0.18
N TYR A 94 -13.39 16.94 0.00
CA TYR A 94 -13.72 15.63 -0.55
C TYR A 94 -14.51 14.88 0.52
N PRO A 95 -15.61 14.19 0.15
CA PRO A 95 -16.39 13.43 1.10
C PRO A 95 -15.49 12.41 1.79
N ASN A 96 -15.60 12.35 3.13
CA ASN A 96 -14.88 11.35 3.92
C ASN A 96 -15.40 9.96 3.55
N ILE A 97 -14.65 9.22 2.73
CA ILE A 97 -14.96 7.81 2.48
C ILE A 97 -14.86 7.08 3.80
N THR A 98 -16.02 6.58 4.27
CA THR A 98 -16.10 5.75 5.46
C THR A 98 -15.92 4.30 5.02
N PHE A 99 -14.83 3.68 5.45
CA PHE A 99 -14.57 2.27 5.18
C PHE A 99 -15.47 1.38 6.06
N ASN A 100 -15.76 0.17 5.57
CA ASN A 100 -16.41 -0.88 6.35
C ASN A 100 -15.65 -1.11 7.66
N ALA A 101 -16.36 -1.39 8.75
CA ALA A 101 -15.77 -1.67 10.07
C ALA A 101 -14.80 -2.88 10.08
N ALA A 102 -14.92 -3.79 9.11
CA ALA A 102 -13.98 -4.90 8.88
C ALA A 102 -12.62 -4.44 8.31
N VAL A 103 -12.53 -3.24 7.74
CA VAL A 103 -11.28 -2.63 7.29
C VAL A 103 -10.64 -1.90 8.47
N ALA A 104 -9.57 -2.47 9.02
CA ALA A 104 -8.82 -1.80 10.07
C ALA A 104 -8.09 -0.58 9.49
N THR A 105 -8.30 0.60 10.07
CA THR A 105 -7.44 1.75 9.79
C THR A 105 -6.11 1.53 10.49
N LEU A 106 -5.06 1.32 9.71
CA LEU A 106 -3.72 1.12 10.22
C LEU A 106 -3.07 2.49 10.43
N THR A 107 -3.16 2.98 11.65
CA THR A 107 -2.36 4.13 12.11
C THR A 107 -0.94 3.65 12.44
N HIS A 108 -0.02 4.56 12.76
CA HIS A 108 1.37 4.36 13.22
C HIS A 108 1.83 2.94 13.67
N THR A 109 3.12 2.63 13.48
CA THR A 109 3.77 1.31 13.69
C THR A 109 3.57 0.56 15.03
N PRO A 110 3.06 1.12 16.16
CA PRO A 110 2.68 0.29 17.31
C PRO A 110 1.51 -0.67 17.03
N HIS A 111 0.66 -0.43 16.03
CA HIS A 111 -0.56 -1.23 15.81
C HIS A 111 -0.36 -2.48 14.93
N LEU A 112 0.87 -2.74 14.48
CA LEU A 112 1.29 -4.09 14.11
C LEU A 112 1.67 -4.91 15.35
N ALA A 113 1.62 -4.36 16.58
CA ALA A 113 1.79 -5.17 17.79
C ALA A 113 0.86 -6.40 17.89
N PRO A 114 -0.40 -6.41 17.40
CA PRO A 114 -1.18 -7.64 17.30
C PRO A 114 -0.56 -8.68 16.36
N LEU A 115 0.18 -8.26 15.32
CA LEU A 115 1.03 -9.14 14.49
C LEU A 115 2.29 -9.60 15.25
N TRP A 116 2.69 -8.88 16.31
CA TRP A 116 3.94 -9.08 17.05
C TRP A 116 3.73 -9.71 18.43
N GLY A 117 2.48 -9.98 18.82
CA GLY A 117 2.09 -10.28 20.20
C GLY A 117 2.13 -9.03 21.09
N LYS A 118 1.46 -9.10 22.25
CA LYS A 118 1.53 -8.04 23.28
C LYS A 118 3.01 -7.70 23.52
N LYS A 119 3.40 -6.42 23.43
CA LYS A 119 4.72 -5.98 23.91
C LYS A 119 4.71 -6.17 25.43
N LEU A 120 5.20 -7.31 25.89
CA LEU A 120 5.41 -7.57 27.30
C LEU A 120 6.55 -6.67 27.76
N SER A 121 6.31 -5.85 28.78
CA SER A 121 7.36 -5.13 29.48
C SER A 121 8.40 -6.11 30.05
N ALA A 122 9.62 -5.64 30.33
CA ALA A 122 10.63 -6.49 30.98
C ALA A 122 10.11 -7.12 32.29
N ALA A 123 9.25 -6.40 33.00
CA ALA A 123 8.55 -6.89 34.19
C ALA A 123 7.54 -7.99 33.85
N GLU A 124 6.70 -7.81 32.82
CA GLU A 124 5.74 -8.83 32.37
C GLU A 124 6.42 -10.07 31.78
N LEU A 125 7.54 -9.92 31.05
CA LEU A 125 8.38 -11.06 30.64
C LEU A 125 8.91 -11.78 31.88
N SER A 126 9.52 -11.06 32.82
CA SER A 126 10.08 -11.67 34.03
C SER A 126 9.02 -12.36 34.90
N ALA A 127 7.78 -11.86 34.89
CA ALA A 127 6.65 -12.45 35.60
C ALA A 127 6.14 -13.74 34.95
N GLN A 128 6.42 -13.96 33.66
CA GLN A 128 6.10 -15.22 32.97
C GLN A 128 7.11 -16.34 33.31
N GLY A 129 8.26 -16.01 33.89
CA GLY A 129 9.11 -16.95 34.60
C GLY A 129 10.59 -16.57 34.61
N SER A 130 11.38 -17.35 35.34
CA SER A 130 12.80 -17.05 35.60
C SER A 130 13.73 -17.40 34.44
N THR A 131 13.26 -18.24 33.51
CA THR A 131 14.06 -18.69 32.36
C THR A 131 13.40 -18.24 31.06
N ILE A 132 14.17 -17.99 30.01
CA ILE A 132 13.68 -17.49 28.71
C ILE A 132 12.58 -18.41 28.15
N GLU A 133 12.65 -19.70 28.48
CA GLU A 133 11.68 -20.74 28.14
C GLU A 133 10.32 -20.51 28.81
N ASP A 134 10.33 -20.17 30.10
CA ASP A 134 9.12 -19.83 30.86
C ASP A 134 8.54 -18.49 30.37
N GLN A 135 9.41 -17.52 30.05
CA GLN A 135 9.02 -16.19 29.53
C GLN A 135 8.45 -16.22 28.11
N LEU A 136 8.75 -17.25 27.33
CA LEU A 136 8.27 -17.41 25.96
C LEU A 136 7.24 -18.54 25.81
N GLY A 137 6.99 -19.31 26.87
CA GLY A 137 6.08 -20.47 26.84
C GLY A 137 6.57 -21.62 25.95
N VAL A 138 7.88 -21.81 25.80
CA VAL A 138 8.48 -22.82 24.90
C VAL A 138 9.04 -24.00 25.72
N PRO A 139 8.71 -25.27 25.41
CA PRO A 139 9.20 -26.42 26.18
C PRO A 139 10.72 -26.61 26.09
N ARG A 140 11.34 -26.93 27.24
CA ARG A 140 12.81 -27.08 27.43
C ARG A 140 13.50 -28.07 26.48
N SER A 141 12.77 -29.02 25.89
CA SER A 141 13.32 -30.00 24.95
C SER A 141 13.73 -29.40 23.59
N SER A 142 13.22 -28.21 23.23
CA SER A 142 13.55 -27.54 21.97
C SER A 142 14.88 -26.77 21.98
N VAL A 143 15.53 -26.61 23.14
CA VAL A 143 16.69 -25.71 23.32
C VAL A 143 18.03 -26.45 23.29
N VAL A 144 18.07 -27.77 23.49
CA VAL A 144 19.34 -28.54 23.59
C VAL A 144 20.09 -28.63 22.25
N SER A 145 19.41 -28.44 21.11
CA SER A 145 20.06 -28.36 19.80
C SER A 145 20.57 -26.94 19.45
N ALA A 146 20.19 -25.90 20.21
CA ALA A 146 20.62 -24.52 19.98
C ALA A 146 22.04 -24.22 20.52
N ALA A 147 22.53 -25.04 21.46
CA ALA A 147 23.82 -24.80 22.13
C ALA A 147 25.06 -25.18 21.30
N ARG A 148 24.93 -25.82 20.12
CA ARG A 148 26.08 -26.20 19.27
C ARG A 148 26.35 -25.26 18.08
N GLY A 149 25.52 -24.24 17.85
CA GLY A 149 25.69 -23.29 16.72
C GLY A 149 26.18 -21.89 17.11
N ALA A 150 26.27 -21.56 18.39
CA ALA A 150 26.62 -20.22 18.85
C ALA A 150 28.14 -20.05 18.99
N ARG A 151 28.84 -19.70 17.91
CA ARG A 151 30.05 -18.88 18.04
C ARG A 151 29.61 -17.42 18.14
N ALA A 152 30.04 -16.79 19.23
CA ALA A 152 29.70 -15.46 19.66
C ALA A 152 29.94 -14.38 18.59
N VAL A 153 28.90 -13.60 18.30
CA VAL A 153 29.03 -12.20 17.88
C VAL A 153 28.21 -11.41 18.89
N GLU A 154 28.90 -10.61 19.69
CA GLU A 154 28.45 -10.13 21.00
C GLU A 154 27.46 -8.95 20.94
N ASP A 155 27.05 -8.49 19.75
CA ASP A 155 26.33 -7.21 19.59
C ASP A 155 24.93 -7.29 18.93
N SER A 156 24.28 -8.45 18.85
CA SER A 156 22.93 -8.54 18.25
C SER A 156 21.79 -8.54 19.28
N ALA A 157 20.79 -7.71 18.99
CA ALA A 157 19.66 -7.36 19.85
C ALA A 157 18.83 -8.58 20.33
N PRO A 158 18.28 -8.56 21.55
CA PRO A 158 17.61 -9.72 22.18
C PRO A 158 16.43 -10.31 21.40
N TRP A 159 15.74 -9.50 20.59
CA TRP A 159 14.56 -9.93 19.83
C TRP A 159 14.87 -10.91 18.68
N ALA A 160 16.12 -10.96 18.20
CA ALA A 160 16.53 -11.89 17.15
C ALA A 160 16.73 -13.34 17.67
N ARG A 161 16.96 -13.53 18.98
CA ARG A 161 17.24 -14.85 19.56
C ARG A 161 15.99 -15.67 19.86
N ALA A 162 14.85 -15.03 20.09
CA ALA A 162 13.62 -15.71 20.51
C ALA A 162 12.87 -16.45 19.40
N ARG A 163 13.14 -16.17 18.11
CA ARG A 163 12.37 -16.75 16.98
C ARG A 163 13.02 -17.92 16.26
N MET A 164 14.32 -18.17 16.46
CA MET A 164 15.03 -19.32 15.87
C MET A 164 14.67 -20.68 16.52
N ALA A 165 13.84 -20.69 17.57
CA ALA A 165 13.47 -21.91 18.31
C ALA A 165 12.29 -22.70 17.70
N GLY A 166 11.73 -22.26 16.57
CA GLY A 166 10.57 -22.88 15.91
C GLY A 166 10.89 -23.85 14.76
N GLY A 167 12.11 -24.37 14.68
CA GLY A 167 12.50 -25.35 13.65
C GLY A 167 11.82 -26.70 13.91
N ALA A 168 11.04 -27.17 12.95
CA ALA A 168 10.39 -28.48 12.96
C ALA A 168 11.41 -29.59 13.22
N VAL A 169 11.30 -30.26 14.36
CA VAL A 169 12.07 -31.46 14.68
C VAL A 169 11.39 -32.66 13.99
N GLU A 170 11.86 -32.98 12.79
CA GLU A 170 11.64 -34.30 12.18
C GLU A 170 12.51 -35.31 12.95
N GLY A 171 11.91 -36.00 13.92
CA GLY A 171 12.58 -37.09 14.62
C GLY A 171 12.53 -36.98 16.15
N ALA A 172 11.34 -37.03 16.73
CA ALA A 172 11.20 -37.41 18.13
C ALA A 172 10.00 -38.35 18.26
N GLY A 173 10.29 -39.53 18.82
CA GLY A 173 9.40 -40.69 18.86
C GLY A 173 8.07 -40.47 19.57
N VAL A 174 7.16 -41.37 19.21
CA VAL A 174 5.80 -41.56 19.69
C VAL A 174 5.72 -41.46 21.21
N GLY A 175 5.29 -40.30 21.71
CA GLY A 175 4.89 -40.05 23.09
C GLY A 175 3.59 -39.28 23.11
N SER A 176 2.48 -40.01 23.18
CA SER A 176 1.10 -39.50 23.23
C SER A 176 0.89 -38.59 24.46
N GLY A 177 0.49 -37.34 24.23
CA GLY A 177 0.20 -36.42 25.35
C GLY A 177 0.10 -34.94 24.97
N SER A 178 -0.92 -34.59 24.18
CA SER A 178 -1.73 -33.37 24.34
C SER A 178 -1.07 -32.09 24.89
N SER A 179 -0.45 -31.31 24.00
CA SER A 179 -0.61 -29.84 23.95
C SER A 179 0.12 -29.32 22.70
N ARG A 180 -0.52 -29.46 21.53
CA ARG A 180 -0.16 -28.63 20.38
C ARG A 180 -0.46 -27.20 20.80
N ALA A 181 0.55 -26.47 21.25
CA ALA A 181 0.51 -25.02 21.29
C ALA A 181 0.13 -24.59 19.86
N SER A 182 -1.11 -24.17 19.69
CA SER A 182 -1.62 -23.65 18.43
C SER A 182 -0.69 -22.52 18.02
N ALA A 183 0.21 -22.80 17.08
CA ALA A 183 0.99 -21.77 16.43
C ALA A 183 -0.04 -20.72 15.99
N LEU A 184 0.01 -19.54 16.60
CA LEU A 184 -0.93 -18.45 16.34
C LEU A 184 -1.03 -18.32 14.83
N SER A 185 -2.17 -18.73 14.28
CA SER A 185 -2.37 -18.80 12.84
C SER A 185 -2.42 -17.37 12.36
N PHE A 186 -1.28 -16.87 11.89
CA PHE A 186 -1.18 -15.54 11.33
C PHE A 186 -2.03 -15.52 10.07
N GLU A 187 -3.13 -14.79 10.13
CA GLU A 187 -4.03 -14.60 9.01
C GLU A 187 -3.44 -13.59 8.02
N PRO A 188 -3.50 -13.86 6.70
CA PRO A 188 -2.98 -12.95 5.69
C PRO A 188 -3.75 -11.63 5.69
N TRP A 189 -3.02 -10.51 5.54
CA TRP A 189 -3.60 -9.17 5.41
C TRP A 189 -3.53 -8.65 3.98
N VAL A 190 -4.62 -8.03 3.54
CA VAL A 190 -4.71 -7.23 2.32
C VAL A 190 -4.87 -5.77 2.73
N VAL A 191 -3.82 -4.97 2.52
CA VAL A 191 -3.78 -3.57 2.94
C VAL A 191 -3.79 -2.65 1.72
N LEU A 192 -4.80 -1.79 1.60
CA LEU A 192 -4.80 -0.70 0.62
C LEU A 192 -4.10 0.53 1.21
N ILE A 193 -3.16 1.09 0.46
CA ILE A 193 -2.52 2.37 0.76
C ILE A 193 -2.86 3.35 -0.35
N SER A 194 -3.57 4.40 0.02
CA SER A 194 -4.12 5.41 -0.91
C SER A 194 -4.19 6.77 -0.21
N SER A 195 -4.40 7.87 -0.95
CA SER A 195 -4.78 9.13 -0.32
C SER A 195 -6.30 9.24 -0.22
N LYS A 196 -6.84 9.70 0.92
CA LYS A 196 -8.29 9.90 1.04
C LYS A 196 -8.79 11.14 0.29
N HIS A 197 -7.96 12.19 0.15
CA HIS A 197 -8.46 13.54 -0.11
C HIS A 197 -7.86 14.28 -1.30
N SER A 198 -6.97 13.68 -2.10
CA SER A 198 -6.19 14.49 -3.06
C SER A 198 -6.23 14.01 -4.51
N ASP A 199 -6.69 12.78 -4.77
CA ASP A 199 -6.53 12.17 -6.09
C ASP A 199 -7.75 11.32 -6.45
N ALA A 200 -8.40 11.68 -7.57
CA ALA A 200 -9.54 10.96 -8.11
C ALA A 200 -9.24 9.48 -8.35
N THR A 201 -7.98 9.14 -8.66
CA THR A 201 -7.54 7.74 -8.80
C THR A 201 -7.67 7.03 -7.45
N SER A 202 -7.04 7.58 -6.41
CA SER A 202 -7.11 7.04 -5.05
C SER A 202 -8.55 6.90 -4.54
N THR A 203 -9.43 7.88 -4.80
CA THR A 203 -10.87 7.80 -4.48
C THR A 203 -11.53 6.59 -5.13
N ARG A 204 -11.32 6.36 -6.44
CA ARG A 204 -11.91 5.19 -7.12
C ARG A 204 -11.37 3.87 -6.56
N PHE A 205 -10.08 3.80 -6.24
CA PHE A 205 -9.50 2.62 -5.60
C PHE A 205 -10.09 2.36 -4.22
N ASN A 206 -10.33 3.41 -3.43
CA ASN A 206 -11.00 3.28 -2.14
C ASN A 206 -12.41 2.70 -2.29
N THR A 207 -13.18 3.17 -3.27
CA THR A 207 -14.52 2.64 -3.57
C THR A 207 -14.46 1.16 -3.96
N VAL A 208 -13.64 0.79 -4.95
CA VAL A 208 -13.52 -0.62 -5.39
C VAL A 208 -13.08 -1.54 -4.25
N PHE A 209 -12.10 -1.10 -3.46
CA PHE A 209 -11.61 -1.87 -2.31
C PHE A 209 -12.69 -2.03 -1.25
N ASN A 210 -13.35 -0.94 -0.85
CA ASN A 210 -14.40 -0.96 0.16
C ASN A 210 -15.60 -1.83 -0.27
N ASP A 211 -16.03 -1.70 -1.52
CA ASP A 211 -17.13 -2.51 -2.06
C ASP A 211 -16.77 -3.98 -2.11
N THR A 212 -15.52 -4.32 -2.47
CA THR A 212 -15.06 -5.71 -2.44
C THR A 212 -15.07 -6.25 -1.01
N VAL A 213 -14.64 -5.46 -0.03
CA VAL A 213 -14.69 -5.85 1.38
C VAL A 213 -16.14 -6.01 1.86
N ASN A 214 -17.06 -5.14 1.43
CA ASN A 214 -18.50 -5.26 1.74
C ASN A 214 -19.10 -6.55 1.19
N LEU A 215 -18.65 -7.04 0.04
CA LEU A 215 -19.10 -8.33 -0.50
C LEU A 215 -18.64 -9.53 0.36
N ILE A 216 -17.44 -9.45 0.93
CA ILE A 216 -16.86 -10.53 1.75
C ILE A 216 -17.36 -10.47 3.20
N HIS A 217 -17.46 -9.25 3.73
CA HIS A 217 -17.87 -8.92 5.08
C HIS A 217 -19.01 -7.90 5.03
N PRO A 218 -20.25 -8.35 4.76
CA PRO A 218 -21.40 -7.46 4.76
C PRO A 218 -21.50 -6.72 6.10
N PRO A 219 -21.78 -5.41 6.10
CA PRO A 219 -21.97 -4.67 7.34
C PRO A 219 -23.15 -5.24 8.12
N ALA A 220 -23.11 -5.12 9.45
CA ALA A 220 -24.19 -5.60 10.31
C ALA A 220 -25.52 -4.91 9.93
N ALA A 221 -26.64 -5.64 9.99
CA ALA A 221 -27.96 -5.08 9.69
C ALA A 221 -28.20 -3.81 10.53
N GLY A 222 -28.44 -2.68 9.86
CA GLY A 222 -28.59 -1.35 10.49
C GLY A 222 -27.36 -0.44 10.39
N GLN A 223 -26.20 -0.96 9.98
CA GLN A 223 -25.09 -0.16 9.45
C GLN A 223 -25.19 -0.13 7.93
N GLU A 224 -26.25 0.48 7.41
CA GLU A 224 -26.36 0.68 5.97
C GLU A 224 -25.16 1.52 5.51
N ALA A 225 -24.41 1.01 4.53
CA ALA A 225 -23.28 1.72 3.98
C ALA A 225 -23.79 3.09 3.51
N ALA A 226 -23.12 4.17 3.93
CA ALA A 226 -23.50 5.51 3.52
C ALA A 226 -23.68 5.50 2.00
N PRO A 227 -24.87 5.87 1.48
CA PRO A 227 -25.15 5.79 0.05
C PRO A 227 -24.07 6.58 -0.67
N ALA A 228 -23.46 5.99 -1.70
CA ALA A 228 -22.46 6.66 -2.50
C ALA A 228 -23.04 8.00 -2.98
N GLU A 229 -22.43 9.12 -2.59
CA GLU A 229 -22.96 10.44 -2.91
C GLU A 229 -23.14 10.57 -4.43
N ALA A 230 -24.37 10.92 -4.84
CA ALA A 230 -24.79 10.91 -6.22
C ALA A 230 -23.96 11.84 -7.13
N ASP A 231 -23.31 12.86 -6.56
CA ASP A 231 -22.48 13.80 -7.33
C ASP A 231 -21.09 13.26 -7.68
N SER A 232 -20.68 12.12 -7.10
CA SER A 232 -19.48 11.41 -7.53
C SER A 232 -19.73 10.51 -8.77
N LEU A 233 -20.98 10.47 -9.29
CA LEU A 233 -21.38 9.61 -10.41
C LEU A 233 -20.72 9.95 -11.76
N ALA A 234 -20.25 11.19 -11.97
CA ALA A 234 -19.68 11.59 -13.26
C ALA A 234 -18.39 10.81 -13.63
N THR A 235 -17.89 9.97 -12.72
CA THR A 235 -16.74 9.08 -12.95
C THR A 235 -16.89 7.73 -12.25
N MET A 236 -18.12 7.20 -12.18
CA MET A 236 -18.34 5.82 -11.74
C MET A 236 -17.48 4.88 -12.61
N PRO A 237 -16.88 3.83 -12.01
CA PRO A 237 -16.35 2.71 -12.78
C PRO A 237 -17.47 2.18 -13.69
N ASP A 238 -17.09 1.73 -14.89
CA ASP A 238 -17.99 1.14 -15.88
C ASP A 238 -19.05 0.26 -15.19
N GLU A 239 -20.34 0.44 -15.54
CA GLU A 239 -21.45 -0.36 -14.98
C GLU A 239 -21.02 -1.82 -14.89
N GLU A 240 -21.14 -2.42 -13.69
CA GLU A 240 -20.77 -3.83 -13.49
C GLU A 240 -21.53 -4.69 -14.48
N THR A 241 -20.80 -5.27 -15.42
CA THR A 241 -21.39 -6.11 -16.46
C THR A 241 -22.02 -7.35 -15.83
N GLU A 242 -23.04 -7.92 -16.48
CA GLU A 242 -23.63 -9.18 -16.00
C GLU A 242 -22.59 -10.30 -15.89
N ASP A 243 -21.54 -10.27 -16.72
CA ASP A 243 -20.43 -11.21 -16.63
C ASP A 243 -19.56 -10.96 -15.40
N ASP A 244 -19.29 -9.69 -15.03
CA ASP A 244 -18.59 -9.36 -13.77
C ASP A 244 -19.37 -9.88 -12.56
N LYS A 245 -20.71 -9.76 -12.55
CA LYS A 245 -21.56 -10.28 -11.48
C LYS A 245 -21.45 -11.80 -11.36
N ARG A 246 -21.50 -12.52 -12.49
CA ARG A 246 -21.30 -13.98 -12.51
C ARG A 246 -19.94 -14.40 -11.97
N VAL A 247 -18.88 -13.67 -12.33
CA VAL A 247 -17.52 -13.93 -11.81
C VAL A 247 -17.47 -13.69 -10.31
N ILE A 248 -18.10 -12.61 -9.81
CA ILE A 248 -18.17 -12.32 -8.38
C ILE A 248 -18.87 -13.46 -7.64
N GLU A 249 -20.06 -13.88 -8.09
CA GLU A 249 -20.82 -14.97 -7.47
C GLU A 249 -20.03 -16.29 -7.46
N ASP A 250 -19.40 -16.65 -8.58
CA ASP A 250 -18.58 -17.86 -8.70
C ASP A 250 -17.37 -17.84 -7.77
N VAL A 251 -16.66 -16.70 -7.70
CA VAL A 251 -15.48 -16.55 -6.83
C VAL A 251 -15.88 -16.58 -5.35
N LEU A 252 -16.98 -15.92 -4.97
CA LEU A 252 -17.50 -15.94 -3.61
C LEU A 252 -17.91 -17.36 -3.21
N LEU A 253 -18.58 -18.11 -4.09
CA LEU A 253 -19.01 -19.48 -3.82
C LEU A 253 -17.81 -20.43 -3.67
N LYS A 254 -16.82 -20.34 -4.57
CA LYS A 254 -15.66 -21.24 -4.59
C LYS A 254 -14.65 -20.95 -3.47
N ASN A 255 -14.47 -19.69 -3.10
CA ASN A 255 -13.39 -19.25 -2.20
C ASN A 255 -13.89 -18.62 -0.90
N ALA A 256 -15.16 -18.84 -0.51
CA ALA A 256 -15.76 -18.25 0.69
C ALA A 256 -14.88 -18.41 1.94
N ASP A 257 -14.35 -19.61 2.18
CA ASP A 257 -13.56 -19.90 3.38
C ASP A 257 -12.18 -19.26 3.36
N ALA A 258 -11.55 -19.16 2.18
CA ALA A 258 -10.26 -18.48 2.03
C ALA A 258 -10.42 -16.97 2.22
N LEU A 259 -11.48 -16.39 1.63
CA LEU A 259 -11.78 -14.97 1.74
C LEU A 259 -12.10 -14.56 3.19
N LYS A 260 -12.82 -15.40 3.95
CA LYS A 260 -13.12 -15.14 5.38
C LYS A 260 -11.88 -15.10 6.27
N ARG A 261 -10.76 -15.71 5.85
CA ARG A 261 -9.48 -15.70 6.58
C ARG A 261 -8.63 -14.47 6.27
N LEU A 262 -8.96 -13.71 5.23
CA LEU A 262 -8.24 -12.49 4.90
C LEU A 262 -8.64 -11.38 5.87
N ARG A 263 -7.64 -10.65 6.35
CA ARG A 263 -7.84 -9.39 7.08
C ARG A 263 -7.67 -8.22 6.14
N PHE A 264 -8.50 -7.20 6.28
CA PHE A 264 -8.44 -6.02 5.44
C PHE A 264 -7.97 -4.82 6.24
N GLY A 265 -7.06 -4.05 5.64
CA GLY A 265 -6.54 -2.83 6.23
C GLY A 265 -6.54 -1.68 5.24
N HIS A 266 -6.64 -0.46 5.76
CA HIS A 266 -6.45 0.77 5.00
C HIS A 266 -5.42 1.66 5.69
N VAL A 267 -4.52 2.23 4.91
CA VAL A 267 -3.57 3.27 5.35
C VAL A 267 -3.81 4.49 4.48
N ASP A 268 -4.09 5.62 5.10
CA ASP A 268 -4.06 6.89 4.40
C ASP A 268 -2.63 7.39 4.32
N TYR A 269 -2.12 7.46 3.09
CA TYR A 269 -0.77 7.90 2.77
C TYR A 269 -0.41 9.27 3.34
N LEU A 270 -1.38 10.20 3.41
CA LEU A 270 -1.15 11.58 3.84
C LEU A 270 -1.24 11.73 5.36
N THR A 271 -2.14 11.02 6.02
CA THR A 271 -2.32 11.14 7.48
C THR A 271 -1.40 10.21 8.24
N GLU A 272 -0.99 9.08 7.65
CA GLU A 272 -0.11 8.07 8.26
C GLU A 272 1.20 7.92 7.47
N PRO A 273 1.99 9.01 7.32
CA PRO A 273 3.22 8.97 6.54
C PRO A 273 4.19 7.94 7.11
N ALA A 274 4.22 7.74 8.43
CA ALA A 274 5.12 6.81 9.11
C ALA A 274 5.08 5.39 8.52
N VAL A 275 3.88 4.88 8.23
CA VAL A 275 3.69 3.55 7.64
C VAL A 275 4.27 3.50 6.22
N SER A 276 4.00 4.55 5.44
CA SER A 276 4.52 4.69 4.07
C SER A 276 6.04 4.77 4.04
N TRP A 277 6.65 5.53 4.96
CA TRP A 277 8.11 5.63 5.10
C TRP A 277 8.73 4.32 5.56
N HIS A 278 8.12 3.64 6.52
CA HIS A 278 8.61 2.36 7.03
C HIS A 278 8.64 1.28 5.94
N TRP A 279 7.65 1.26 5.05
CA TRP A 279 7.60 0.33 3.91
C TRP A 279 8.20 0.88 2.62
N TRP A 280 8.82 2.05 2.67
CA TRP A 280 9.48 2.70 1.53
C TRP A 280 8.55 2.92 0.32
N ILE A 281 7.33 3.33 0.61
CA ILE A 281 6.26 3.55 -0.38
C ILE A 281 6.23 5.02 -0.73
N TRP A 282 6.39 5.31 -2.02
CA TRP A 282 6.47 6.67 -2.57
C TRP A 282 5.38 6.97 -3.60
N LYS A 283 4.65 5.94 -4.01
CA LYS A 283 3.62 6.00 -5.03
C LYS A 283 2.39 5.24 -4.55
N VAL A 284 1.26 5.93 -4.58
CA VAL A 284 -0.06 5.41 -4.25
C VAL A 284 -0.98 5.64 -5.45
N PRO A 285 -2.05 4.84 -5.62
CA PRO A 285 -2.48 3.75 -4.74
C PRO A 285 -1.70 2.43 -4.93
N ILE A 286 -1.56 1.66 -3.85
CA ILE A 286 -0.88 0.35 -3.86
C ILE A 286 -1.58 -0.62 -2.90
N VAL A 287 -1.66 -1.89 -3.27
CA VAL A 287 -2.16 -2.96 -2.40
C VAL A 287 -0.99 -3.80 -1.91
N LEU A 288 -0.96 -4.06 -0.61
CA LEU A 288 0.02 -4.93 0.03
C LEU A 288 -0.62 -6.23 0.45
N PHE A 289 0.10 -7.32 0.22
CA PHE A 289 -0.21 -8.62 0.82
C PHE A 289 0.82 -8.88 1.91
N ILE A 290 0.38 -8.99 3.16
CA ILE A 290 1.23 -9.30 4.31
C ILE A 290 0.89 -10.72 4.75
N THR A 291 1.91 -11.58 4.75
CA THR A 291 1.78 -13.02 5.01
C THR A 291 2.74 -13.46 6.11
N PRO A 292 2.48 -14.62 6.76
CA PRO A 292 3.47 -15.20 7.66
C PRO A 292 4.80 -15.37 6.92
N SER A 293 5.92 -15.10 7.59
CA SER A 293 7.20 -15.17 6.88
C SER A 293 7.54 -16.60 6.46
N SER A 294 8.02 -16.73 5.23
CA SER A 294 8.69 -17.93 4.72
C SER A 294 10.14 -18.06 5.21
N SER A 295 10.70 -17.01 5.82
CA SER A 295 12.07 -16.99 6.35
C SER A 295 12.07 -17.01 7.88
N PRO A 296 12.96 -17.78 8.53
CA PRO A 296 13.12 -17.74 9.99
C PRO A 296 13.65 -16.38 10.49
N GLU A 297 14.27 -15.58 9.63
CA GLU A 297 14.88 -14.29 9.99
C GLU A 297 13.86 -13.14 10.03
N ARG A 298 12.69 -13.30 9.38
CA ARG A 298 11.72 -12.21 9.23
C ARG A 298 10.42 -12.50 9.98
N ALA A 299 9.76 -11.42 10.40
CA ALA A 299 8.49 -11.51 11.11
C ALA A 299 7.33 -11.88 10.17
N TYR A 300 7.33 -11.29 8.97
CA TYR A 300 6.30 -11.45 7.96
C TYR A 300 6.88 -11.12 6.59
N ASP A 301 6.24 -11.62 5.54
CA ASP A 301 6.59 -11.32 4.16
C ASP A 301 5.60 -10.30 3.58
N ILE A 302 6.11 -9.20 3.05
CA ILE A 302 5.33 -8.18 2.32
C ILE A 302 5.49 -8.41 0.82
N ARG A 303 4.37 -8.37 0.08
CA ARG A 303 4.34 -8.34 -1.38
C ARG A 303 3.62 -7.09 -1.86
N PHE A 304 4.19 -6.42 -2.85
CA PHE A 304 3.68 -5.17 -3.39
C PHE A 304 2.92 -5.41 -4.70
N TRP A 305 1.63 -5.11 -4.71
CA TRP A 305 0.85 -5.07 -5.94
C TRP A 305 0.63 -3.63 -6.38
N ARG A 306 1.47 -3.19 -7.32
CA ARG A 306 1.34 -1.87 -7.93
C ARG A 306 0.12 -1.85 -8.84
N LEU A 307 -0.79 -0.95 -8.54
CA LEU A 307 -2.00 -0.77 -9.32
C LEU A 307 -1.68 0.18 -10.49
N ALA A 308 -2.22 -0.12 -11.66
CA ALA A 308 -2.10 0.78 -12.80
C ALA A 308 -2.89 2.08 -12.54
N ALA A 309 -2.74 3.07 -13.43
CA ALA A 309 -3.51 4.32 -13.35
C ALA A 309 -5.04 4.12 -13.40
N ARG A 310 -5.50 2.94 -13.85
CA ARG A 310 -6.92 2.56 -13.81
C ARG A 310 -7.14 1.49 -12.73
N PRO A 311 -8.12 1.67 -11.84
CA PRO A 311 -8.49 0.64 -10.88
C PRO A 311 -8.95 -0.64 -11.59
N PRO A 312 -8.62 -1.83 -11.06
CA PRO A 312 -9.22 -3.06 -11.53
C PRO A 312 -10.73 -3.03 -11.27
N SER A 313 -11.52 -3.74 -12.09
CA SER A 313 -12.93 -3.99 -11.76
C SER A 313 -13.02 -4.77 -10.43
N LYS A 314 -14.18 -4.66 -9.77
CA LYS A 314 -14.46 -5.39 -8.52
C LYS A 314 -14.28 -6.90 -8.70
N ALA A 315 -14.82 -7.45 -9.78
CA ALA A 315 -14.65 -8.86 -10.14
C ALA A 315 -13.17 -9.25 -10.31
N ARG A 316 -12.37 -8.43 -11.00
CA ARG A 316 -10.94 -8.69 -11.18
C ARG A 316 -10.17 -8.58 -9.87
N PHE A 317 -10.47 -7.59 -9.04
CA PHE A 317 -9.84 -7.42 -7.74
C PHE A 317 -10.15 -8.63 -6.84
N LEU A 318 -11.42 -9.01 -6.75
CA LEU A 318 -11.88 -10.18 -5.99
C LEU A 318 -11.24 -11.48 -6.49
N ALA A 319 -11.15 -11.69 -7.80
CA ALA A 319 -10.52 -12.86 -8.42
C ALA A 319 -9.00 -12.94 -8.22
N ILE A 320 -8.34 -11.83 -7.90
CA ILE A 320 -6.91 -11.80 -7.57
C ILE A 320 -6.71 -12.09 -6.09
N ILE A 321 -7.49 -11.47 -5.19
CA ILE A 321 -7.34 -11.68 -3.74
C ILE A 321 -7.82 -13.07 -3.28
N SER A 322 -8.79 -13.67 -3.98
CA SER A 322 -9.32 -15.00 -3.68
C SER A 322 -8.35 -16.13 -4.05
N ASP A 323 -7.55 -15.94 -5.10
CA ASP A 323 -6.60 -16.94 -5.57
C ASP A 323 -5.22 -16.68 -4.98
N GLU A 324 -4.90 -17.47 -3.95
CA GLU A 324 -3.62 -17.43 -3.27
C GLU A 324 -2.43 -17.63 -4.21
N ASN A 325 -2.59 -18.41 -5.28
CA ASN A 325 -1.51 -18.62 -6.24
C ASN A 325 -1.22 -17.35 -7.04
N LYS A 326 -2.20 -16.48 -7.30
CA LYS A 326 -1.99 -15.24 -8.07
C LYS A 326 -1.19 -14.23 -7.28
N TRP A 327 -1.59 -13.93 -6.04
CA TRP A 327 -0.86 -12.93 -5.26
C TRP A 327 0.44 -13.48 -4.65
N LYS A 328 0.60 -14.80 -4.45
CA LYS A 328 1.89 -15.41 -4.08
C LYS A 328 2.94 -15.37 -5.20
N GLN A 329 2.55 -15.16 -6.45
CA GLN A 329 3.51 -14.94 -7.54
C GLN A 329 4.19 -13.57 -7.47
N LEU A 330 3.61 -12.60 -6.74
CA LEU A 330 4.24 -11.31 -6.54
C LEU A 330 5.54 -11.48 -5.75
N PRO A 331 6.65 -10.85 -6.14
CA PRO A 331 7.91 -11.00 -5.43
C PRO A 331 7.80 -10.54 -3.97
N ILE A 332 8.36 -11.34 -3.06
CA ILE A 332 8.51 -10.94 -1.65
C ILE A 332 9.53 -9.82 -1.59
N TRP A 333 9.28 -8.82 -0.75
CA TRP A 333 10.27 -7.80 -0.45
C TRP A 333 11.40 -8.37 0.43
N THR A 334 12.54 -8.69 -0.19
CA THR A 334 13.68 -9.34 0.47
C THR A 334 14.90 -8.44 0.66
N SER A 335 14.71 -7.11 0.59
CA SER A 335 15.84 -6.18 0.75
C SER A 335 16.38 -6.18 2.19
N LYS A 336 17.61 -5.68 2.39
CA LYS A 336 18.16 -5.48 3.74
C LYS A 336 17.32 -4.55 4.63
N MET A 337 16.49 -3.71 4.02
CA MET A 337 15.58 -2.78 4.71
C MET A 337 14.15 -3.32 4.81
N ALA A 338 13.88 -4.53 4.33
CA ALA A 338 12.58 -5.17 4.53
C ALA A 338 12.42 -5.55 6.02
N PRO A 339 11.18 -5.76 6.51
CA PRO A 339 10.92 -6.16 7.89
C PRO A 339 11.72 -7.39 8.31
N GLY A 340 12.45 -7.30 9.41
CA GLY A 340 13.38 -8.33 9.88
C GLY A 340 14.70 -8.44 9.11
N GLY A 341 14.97 -7.57 8.14
CA GLY A 341 16.26 -7.45 7.49
C GLY A 341 17.32 -6.80 8.38
N GLU A 342 18.61 -6.98 8.03
CA GLU A 342 19.78 -6.43 8.74
C GLU A 342 19.65 -4.91 9.04
N ARG A 343 18.94 -4.17 8.18
CA ARG A 343 18.80 -2.71 8.21
C ARG A 343 17.35 -2.26 8.36
N ASP A 344 16.45 -3.10 8.89
CA ASP A 344 15.04 -2.75 9.16
C ASP A 344 14.90 -1.52 10.09
N HIS A 345 15.86 -1.35 11.00
CA HIS A 345 15.92 -0.18 11.89
C HIS A 345 16.14 1.15 11.15
N ILE A 346 16.60 1.14 9.89
CA ILE A 346 16.84 2.37 9.11
C ILE A 346 15.51 3.01 8.69
N PRO A 347 14.59 2.32 7.97
CA PRO A 347 13.25 2.85 7.70
C PRO A 347 12.51 3.31 8.96
N GLU A 348 12.62 2.58 10.07
CA GLU A 348 12.00 2.98 11.34
C GLU A 348 12.55 4.32 11.86
N ARG A 349 13.88 4.48 11.90
CA ARG A 349 14.50 5.76 12.32
C ARG A 349 14.14 6.90 11.38
N ILE A 350 14.18 6.66 10.07
CA ILE A 350 13.81 7.64 9.06
C ILE A 350 12.35 8.06 9.25
N SER A 351 11.44 7.10 9.39
CA SER A 351 10.02 7.34 9.68
C SER A 351 9.86 8.21 10.93
N ASN A 352 10.52 7.90 12.05
CA ASN A 352 10.43 8.69 13.28
C ASN A 352 10.93 10.12 13.10
N VAL A 353 12.03 10.30 12.37
CA VAL A 353 12.59 11.63 12.06
C VAL A 353 11.63 12.43 11.16
N PHE A 354 11.06 11.81 10.13
CA PHE A 354 10.12 12.48 9.23
C PHE A 354 8.78 12.78 9.88
N SER A 355 8.26 11.90 10.75
CA SER A 355 7.07 12.18 11.56
C SER A 355 7.31 13.38 12.47
N TYR A 356 8.46 13.44 13.15
CA TYR A 356 8.83 14.61 13.96
C TYR A 356 8.94 15.87 13.10
N PHE A 357 9.60 15.78 11.94
CA PHE A 357 9.72 16.89 11.00
C PHE A 357 8.35 17.40 10.54
N TYR A 358 7.41 16.50 10.23
CA TYR A 358 6.05 16.86 9.84
C TYR A 358 5.33 17.66 10.94
N VAL A 359 5.38 17.17 12.19
CA VAL A 359 4.79 17.87 13.36
C VAL A 359 5.41 19.25 13.58
N VAL A 360 6.70 19.41 13.32
CA VAL A 360 7.37 20.72 13.40
C VAL A 360 6.95 21.62 12.24
N MET A 361 6.93 21.11 11.01
CA MET A 361 6.55 21.87 9.82
C MET A 361 5.09 22.32 9.84
N GLU A 362 4.19 21.53 10.42
CA GLU A 362 2.78 21.88 10.58
C GLU A 362 2.57 23.14 11.44
N LYS A 363 3.49 23.41 12.38
CA LYS A 363 3.46 24.64 13.20
C LYS A 363 3.95 25.88 12.46
N ILE A 364 4.58 25.71 11.29
CA ILE A 364 5.14 26.82 10.52
C ILE A 364 4.02 27.38 9.62
N PRO A 365 3.73 28.69 9.66
CA PRO A 365 2.75 29.29 8.76
C PRO A 365 3.09 29.02 7.29
N GLY A 366 2.09 28.65 6.48
CA GLY A 366 2.26 28.27 5.07
C GLY A 366 3.17 29.21 4.24
N PRO A 367 3.07 30.55 4.35
CA PRO A 367 3.95 31.47 3.63
C PRO A 367 5.42 31.44 4.04
N VAL A 368 5.74 30.94 5.24
CA VAL A 368 7.12 30.87 5.76
C VAL A 368 7.88 29.68 5.16
N VAL A 369 7.19 28.58 4.87
CA VAL A 369 7.77 27.38 4.25
C VAL A 369 8.55 27.69 2.95
N PRO A 370 8.00 28.39 1.95
CA PRO A 370 8.75 28.70 0.73
C PRO A 370 9.91 29.67 0.96
N ILE A 371 9.82 30.56 1.97
CA ILE A 371 10.93 31.47 2.33
C ILE A 371 12.10 30.66 2.87
N VAL A 372 11.84 29.77 3.83
CA VAL A 372 12.87 28.88 4.41
C VAL A 372 13.44 27.97 3.33
N ALA A 373 12.60 27.40 2.47
CA ALA A 373 13.06 26.59 1.34
C ALA A 373 13.96 27.37 0.38
N ALA A 374 13.60 28.62 0.04
CA ALA A 374 14.42 29.48 -0.81
C ALA A 374 15.78 29.83 -0.16
N MET A 375 15.78 30.11 1.14
CA MET A 375 17.01 30.37 1.90
C MET A 375 17.93 29.15 1.94
N LEU A 376 17.38 27.93 2.06
CA LEU A 376 18.15 26.68 2.04
C LEU A 376 18.60 26.27 0.63
N ALA A 377 17.82 26.61 -0.40
CA ALA A 377 18.14 26.26 -1.78
C ALA A 377 19.39 26.98 -2.29
N GLN A 378 19.62 28.24 -1.92
CA GLN A 378 20.79 29.00 -2.38
C GLN A 378 22.15 28.36 -2.02
N PRO A 379 22.45 28.03 -0.76
CA PRO A 379 23.72 27.39 -0.40
C PRO A 379 23.83 25.98 -1.01
N LEU A 380 22.70 25.25 -1.10
CA LEU A 380 22.68 23.92 -1.72
C LEU A 380 23.06 23.99 -3.22
N LEU A 381 22.47 24.92 -3.97
CA LEU A 381 22.81 25.15 -5.38
C LEU A 381 24.27 25.58 -5.54
N GLY A 382 24.74 26.48 -4.68
CA GLY A 382 26.14 26.90 -4.66
C GLY A 382 27.10 25.73 -4.40
N TRP A 383 26.73 24.80 -3.53
CA TRP A 383 27.50 23.59 -3.26
C TRP A 383 27.50 22.61 -4.43
N MET A 384 26.34 22.40 -5.07
CA MET A 384 26.22 21.53 -6.23
C MET A 384 27.04 22.04 -7.42
N HIS A 385 27.04 23.36 -7.67
CA HIS A 385 27.79 23.95 -8.79
C HIS A 385 29.30 23.96 -8.56
N LYS A 386 29.77 24.03 -7.32
CA LYS A 386 31.22 23.95 -6.99
C LYS A 386 31.85 22.61 -7.40
N ARG A 387 31.06 21.53 -7.53
CA ARG A 387 31.59 20.19 -7.86
C ARG A 387 31.85 20.02 -9.36
N SER A 388 31.06 20.65 -10.23
CA SER A 388 31.25 20.55 -11.68
C SER A 388 32.54 21.23 -12.14
N ALA A 389 32.89 22.38 -11.56
CA ALA A 389 34.12 23.12 -11.90
C ALA A 389 35.42 22.36 -11.58
N ARG A 390 35.37 21.31 -10.74
CA ARG A 390 36.54 20.51 -10.37
C ARG A 390 36.74 19.28 -11.25
N ALA A 391 35.71 18.86 -12.00
CA ALA A 391 35.79 17.71 -12.88
C ALA A 391 36.52 18.01 -14.19
N ASP A 392 36.56 19.27 -14.62
CA ASP A 392 37.23 19.70 -15.87
C ASP A 392 38.73 20.03 -15.69
N LEU A 393 39.26 19.89 -14.48
CA LEU A 393 40.67 20.17 -14.14
C LEU A 393 41.51 18.91 -13.94
N ASN A 394 40.94 17.72 -14.16
CA ASN A 394 41.61 16.42 -14.20
C ASN A 394 41.29 15.76 -15.55
#